data_AF-A0A4R8X800-F1
#
_entry.id   AF-A0A4R8X800-F1
#
_cell.length_a   1.000
_cell.length_b   1.000
_cell.length_c   1.000
_cell.angle_alpha   90.00
_cell.angle_beta   90.00
_cell.angle_gamma   90.00
#
_symmetry.space_group_name_H-M   'P 1'
#
loop_
_entity.id
_entity.type
_entity.pdbx_description
1 polymer ?
#
loop_
_entity_poly.entity_id
_entity_poly.type
_entity_poly.pdbx_seq_one_letter_code
_entity_poly.pdbx_strand_id
1 'polypeptide(L)' 'MVTLSPDTLAQLESQAIELPSWAFGNSGTRFKVFSTPGTPRTPREK' A
#
# COMPACT_ATOMS: atom_id res chain seq x y z
N MET A 1 3.73 3.41 27.34
CA MET A 1 3.84 2.64 26.09
C MET A 1 2.93 1.44 26.24
N VAL A 2 1.91 1.29 25.41
CA VAL A 2 0.94 0.19 25.52
C VAL A 2 1.53 -1.04 24.82
N THR A 3 1.53 -2.18 25.50
CA THR A 3 1.95 -3.48 24.95
C THR A 3 0.71 -4.31 24.63
N LEU A 4 0.61 -4.83 23.40
CA LEU A 4 -0.48 -5.70 22.97
C LEU A 4 -0.29 -7.11 23.56
N SER A 5 -1.40 -7.80 23.86
CA SER A 5 -1.35 -9.19 24.31
C SER A 5 -0.94 -10.13 23.17
N PRO A 6 -0.36 -11.30 23.47
CA PRO A 6 -0.06 -12.33 22.46
C PRO A 6 -1.29 -12.71 21.62
N ASP A 7 -2.46 -12.83 22.25
CA ASP A 7 -3.71 -13.15 21.54
C ASP A 7 -4.10 -12.06 20.53
N THR A 8 -3.90 -10.78 20.90
CA THR A 8 -4.19 -9.66 20.00
C THR A 8 -3.26 -9.67 18.79
N LEU A 9 -1.98 -9.99 19.00
CA LEU A 9 -1.01 -10.11 17.91
C LEU A 9 -1.38 -11.25 16.95
N ALA A 10 -1.73 -12.42 17.48
CA ALA A 10 -2.17 -13.56 16.67
C ALA A 10 -3.42 -13.23 15.83
N GLN A 11 -4.35 -12.46 16.38
CA GLN A 11 -5.53 -12.00 15.64
C GLN A 11 -5.16 -11.03 14.51
N LEU A 12 -4.24 -10.10 14.74
CA LEU A 12 -3.80 -9.14 13.71
C LEU A 12 -3.04 -9.84 12.57
N GLU A 13 -2.20 -10.84 12.89
CA GLU A 13 -1.48 -11.63 11.88
C GLU A 13 -2.41 -12.39 10.93
N SER A 14 -3.60 -12.76 11.38
CA SER A 14 -4.59 -13.44 10.54
C SER A 14 -5.28 -12.54 9.51
N GLN A 15 -5.11 -11.21 9.60
CA GLN A 15 -5.77 -10.26 8.72
C GLN A 15 -5.06 -10.18 7.37
N ALA A 16 -5.82 -10.31 6.28
CA ALA A 16 -5.35 -10.01 4.94
C ALA A 16 -5.89 -8.64 4.51
N ILE A 17 -5.01 -7.77 4.01
CA ILE A 17 -5.37 -6.47 3.44
C ILE A 17 -5.00 -6.49 1.97
N GLU A 18 -6.01 -6.42 1.11
CA GLU A 18 -5.81 -6.37 -0.34
C GLU A 18 -5.10 -5.07 -0.75
N LEU A 19 -4.11 -5.21 -1.63
CA LEU A 19 -3.34 -4.08 -2.15
C LEU A 19 -3.86 -3.67 -3.54
N PRO A 20 -4.47 -2.48 -3.70
CA PRO A 20 -4.98 -2.06 -5.00
C PRO A 20 -3.85 -1.82 -6.01
N SER A 21 -3.99 -2.43 -7.18
CA SER A 21 -2.95 -2.39 -8.21
C SER A 21 -2.67 -1.00 -8.82
N TRP A 22 -3.52 0.00 -8.60
CA TRP A 22 -3.30 1.37 -9.07
C TRP A 22 -2.43 2.19 -8.10
N ALA A 23 -2.27 1.74 -6.84
CA ALA A 23 -1.51 2.46 -5.82
C ALA A 23 0.01 2.49 -6.09
N PHE A 24 0.48 1.66 -7.02
CA PHE A 24 1.87 1.62 -7.45
C PHE A 24 2.23 2.73 -8.45
N GLY A 25 1.24 3.41 -9.04
CA GLY A 25 1.47 4.51 -9.98
C GLY A 25 1.66 5.87 -9.30
N ASN A 26 2.07 6.89 -10.07
CA ASN A 26 2.10 8.27 -9.57
C ASN A 26 0.66 8.74 -9.32
N SER A 27 0.34 9.05 -8.07
CA SER A 27 -0.94 9.64 -7.70
C SER A 27 -0.97 11.14 -8.00
N GLY A 28 -2.16 11.71 -8.19
CA GLY A 28 -2.34 13.14 -8.30
C GLY A 28 -3.79 13.55 -8.11
N THR A 29 -4.06 14.83 -8.34
CA THR A 29 -5.41 15.40 -8.26
C THR A 29 -5.83 15.96 -9.61
N ARG A 30 -7.04 16.53 -9.69
CA ARG A 30 -7.50 17.26 -10.89
C ARG A 30 -6.58 18.41 -11.34
N PHE A 31 -5.67 18.85 -10.46
CA PHE A 31 -4.76 19.95 -10.76
C PHE A 31 -3.44 19.47 -11.34
N LYS A 32 -2.88 18.36 -10.82
CA LYS A 32 -1.56 17.86 -11.22
C LYS A 32 -1.30 16.44 -10.74
N VAL A 33 -0.55 15.71 -11.56
CA VAL A 33 0.19 14.48 -11.19
C VAL A 33 1.67 14.83 -11.24
N PHE A 34 2.44 14.47 -10.20
CA PHE A 34 3.88 14.65 -10.16
C PHE A 34 4.56 13.31 -10.37
N SER A 35 5.37 13.18 -11.43
CA SER A 35 6.03 11.93 -11.79
C SER A 35 7.32 11.71 -11.01
N THR A 36 7.54 10.48 -10.55
CA THR A 36 8.82 10.02 -9.99
C THR A 36 9.55 9.07 -10.96
N PRO A 37 10.88 9.13 -11.07
CA PRO A 37 11.63 8.14 -11.84
C PRO A 37 11.43 6.72 -11.28
N GLY A 38 11.23 5.74 -12.16
CA GLY A 38 11.05 4.35 -11.77
C GLY A 38 9.62 3.94 -11.41
N THR A 39 8.62 4.82 -11.56
CA THR A 39 7.21 4.42 -11.40
C THR A 39 6.83 3.32 -12.40
N PRO A 40 6.17 2.24 -11.95
CA PRO A 40 5.61 1.20 -12.82
C PRO A 40 4.73 1.76 -13.95
N ARG A 41 5.03 1.33 -15.18
CA ARG A 41 4.33 1.67 -16.42
C ARG A 41 3.50 0.52 -16.97
N THR A 42 3.75 -0.70 -16.51
CA THR A 42 3.04 -1.89 -16.94
C THR A 42 2.54 -2.72 -15.75
N PRO A 43 1.53 -3.59 -15.92
CA PRO A 43 1.04 -4.42 -14.82
C PRO A 43 2.02 -5.43 -14.24
N ARG A 44 3.17 -5.65 -14.88
CA ARG A 44 4.20 -6.58 -14.42
C ARG A 44 5.33 -5.86 -13.69
N GLU A 45 5.36 -4.52 -13.76
CA GLU A 45 6.27 -3.68 -12.99
C GLU A 45 5.72 -3.37 -11.58
N LYS A 46 4.45 -3.68 -11.32
CA LYS A 46 3.78 -3.60 -10.01
C LYS A 46 3.58 -5.00 -9.45
#